data_AF-A0A2E7TNB4-F1
#
_entry.id   AF-A0A2E7TNB4-F1
#
_cell.length_a   1.000
_cell.length_b   1.000
_cell.length_c   1.000
_cell.angle_alpha   90.00
_cell.angle_beta   90.00
_cell.angle_gamma   90.00
#
_symmetry.space_group_name_H-M   'P 1'
#
loop_
_entity.id
_entity.type
_entity.pdbx_description
1 polymer ?
#
loop_
_entity_poly.entity_id
_entity_poly.type
_entity_poly.pdbx_seq_one_letter_code
_entity_poly.pdbx_strand_id
1 'polypeptide(L)' 'MKTPPKVFTWPKVEYGGTLNGSKGLLTFKKKRIIASEGQQIDEYKIVNIYPDSIRIAYKEKTKVFFKNR' A
#
# COMPACT_ATOMS: atom_id res chain seq x y z
N MET A 1 -3.14 -18.42 -28.88
CA MET A 1 -2.12 -17.51 -28.32
C MET A 1 -2.16 -17.63 -26.80
N LYS A 2 -1.13 -18.20 -26.16
CA LYS A 2 -1.04 -18.24 -24.70
C LYS A 2 -0.48 -16.90 -24.23
N THR A 3 -1.35 -15.99 -23.79
CA THR A 3 -0.96 -14.74 -23.15
C THR A 3 -0.01 -15.09 -22.00
N PRO A 4 1.22 -14.56 -21.94
CA PRO A 4 2.12 -14.86 -20.84
C PRO A 4 1.43 -14.49 -19.52
N PRO A 5 1.56 -15.32 -18.46
CA PRO A 5 0.97 -15.00 -17.17
C PRO A 5 1.52 -13.64 -16.75
N LYS A 6 0.63 -12.66 -16.62
CA LYS A 6 0.97 -11.29 -16.23
C LYS A 6 1.58 -11.39 -14.83
N VAL A 7 2.90 -11.40 -14.75
CA VAL A 7 3.62 -11.54 -13.48
C VAL A 7 3.23 -10.36 -12.62
N PHE A 8 2.49 -10.65 -11.55
CA PHE A 8 2.07 -9.62 -10.62
C PHE A 8 3.31 -9.06 -9.93
N THR A 9 3.54 -7.76 -10.13
CA THR A 9 4.55 -6.99 -9.42
C THR A 9 3.85 -6.01 -8.50
N TRP A 10 4.32 -5.94 -7.26
CA TRP A 10 3.83 -4.93 -6.32
C TRP A 10 4.18 -3.55 -6.87
N PRO A 11 3.24 -2.59 -6.84
CA PRO A 11 3.55 -1.21 -7.22
C PRO A 11 4.62 -0.66 -6.27
N LYS A 12 5.39 0.31 -6.75
CA LYS A 12 6.26 1.09 -5.87
C LYS A 12 5.37 1.87 -4.90
N VAL A 13 5.47 1.52 -3.63
CA VAL A 13 4.78 2.20 -2.52
C VAL A 13 5.86 2.74 -1.60
N GLU A 14 5.81 4.04 -1.33
CA GLU A 14 6.67 4.69 -0.35
C GLU A 14 5.80 5.15 0.82
N TYR A 15 6.09 4.64 2.01
CA TYR A 15 5.36 5.00 3.21
C TYR A 15 6.04 6.17 3.92
N GLY A 16 5.29 7.27 4.10
CA GLY A 16 5.77 8.49 4.74
C GLY A 16 5.55 8.53 6.26
N GLY A 17 4.87 7.54 6.82
CA GLY A 17 4.49 7.49 8.23
C GLY A 17 3.01 7.81 8.47
N THR A 18 2.65 7.97 9.74
CA THR A 18 1.28 8.29 10.16
C THR A 18 1.05 9.79 10.31
N LEU A 19 -0.17 10.22 9.99
CA LEU A 19 -0.73 11.53 10.29
C LEU A 19 -1.72 11.36 11.45
N ASN A 20 -1.51 12.12 12.53
CA ASN A 20 -2.35 12.10 13.74
C ASN A 20 -2.61 10.68 14.29
N GLY A 21 -1.65 9.76 14.14
CA GLY A 21 -1.72 8.39 14.65
C GLY A 21 -2.73 7.45 13.98
N SER A 22 -3.56 7.93 13.06
CA SER A 22 -4.74 7.18 12.54
C SER A 22 -4.79 7.07 11.02
N LYS A 23 -4.10 7.95 10.29
CA LYS A 23 -4.04 7.93 8.83
C LYS A 23 -2.60 7.69 8.38
N GLY A 24 -2.41 6.99 7.28
CA GLY A 24 -1.12 6.71 6.66
C GLY A 24 -0.88 7.61 5.46
N LEU A 25 0.32 8.18 5.36
CA LEU A 25 0.74 8.94 4.20
C LEU A 25 1.48 8.03 3.23
N LEU A 26 0.95 7.88 2.02
CA LEU A 26 1.48 6.95 1.02
C LEU A 26 1.84 7.71 -0.25
N THR A 27 2.95 7.35 -0.89
CA THR A 27 3.14 7.63 -2.31
C THR A 27 2.92 6.34 -3.07
N PHE A 28 1.79 6.28 -3.79
CA PHE A 28 1.33 5.11 -4.53
C PHE A 28 1.27 5.46 -6.02
N LYS A 29 1.96 4.70 -6.88
CA LYS A 29 2.02 4.96 -8.34
C LYS A 29 2.37 6.43 -8.67
N LYS A 30 3.34 7.01 -7.95
CA LYS A 30 3.77 8.43 -8.04
C LYS A 30 2.72 9.48 -7.61
N LYS A 31 1.62 9.06 -6.97
CA LYS A 31 0.64 9.98 -6.36
C LYS A 31 0.72 9.89 -4.85
N ARG A 32 0.77 11.04 -4.18
CA ARG A 32 0.72 11.13 -2.73
C ARG A 32 -0.75 11.11 -2.29
N ILE A 33 -1.09 10.19 -1.41
CA ILE A 33 -2.44 9.97 -0.90
C ILE A 33 -2.41 9.81 0.61
N ILE A 34 -3.49 10.22 1.25
CA ILE A 34 -3.75 9.94 2.66
C ILE A 34 -4.70 8.76 2.69
N ALA A 35 -4.34 7.71 3.41
CA ALA A 35 -5.15 6.51 3.52
C ALA A 35 -5.50 6.17 4.97
N SER A 36 -6.65 5.54 5.16
CA SER A 36 -7.10 5.02 6.46
C SER A 36 -7.09 3.49 6.46
N GLU A 37 -7.02 2.88 7.65
CA GLU A 37 -7.23 1.45 7.80
C GLU A 37 -8.59 1.03 7.24
N GLY A 38 -8.64 -0.10 6.52
CA GLY A 38 -9.82 -0.59 5.83
C GLY A 38 -10.10 0.06 4.47
N GLN A 39 -9.46 1.18 4.13
CA GLN A 39 -9.68 1.86 2.86
C GLN A 39 -9.21 1.02 1.67
N GLN A 40 -10.02 1.03 0.60
CA GLN A 40 -9.67 0.45 -0.68
C GLN A 40 -9.23 1.54 -1.67
N ILE A 41 -8.12 1.30 -2.37
CA ILE A 41 -7.52 2.16 -3.38
C ILE A 41 -7.27 1.28 -4.61
N ASP A 42 -8.04 1.47 -5.68
CA ASP A 42 -8.10 0.52 -6.81
C ASP A 42 -8.40 -0.92 -6.31
N GLU A 43 -7.51 -1.87 -6.60
CA GLU A 43 -7.54 -3.27 -6.18
C GLU A 43 -6.79 -3.53 -4.86
N TYR A 44 -6.28 -2.47 -4.21
CA TYR A 44 -5.44 -2.58 -3.02
C TYR A 44 -6.24 -2.17 -1.78
N LYS A 45 -6.15 -2.96 -0.71
CA LYS A 45 -6.79 -2.66 0.58
C LYS A 45 -5.74 -2.34 1.62
N ILE A 46 -5.89 -1.22 2.31
CA ILE A 46 -5.09 -0.91 3.48
C ILE A 46 -5.61 -1.76 4.64
N VAL A 47 -4.79 -2.71 5.09
CA VAL A 47 -5.16 -3.66 6.15
C VAL A 47 -4.88 -3.04 7.51
N ASN A 48 -3.64 -2.59 7.72
CA ASN A 48 -3.23 -1.93 8.95
C ASN A 48 -2.23 -0.81 8.69
N ILE A 49 -2.25 0.19 9.56
CA ILE A 49 -1.33 1.33 9.54
C ILE A 49 -0.63 1.40 10.90
N TYR A 50 0.70 1.35 10.87
CA TYR A 50 1.57 1.50 12.04
C TYR A 50 2.44 2.76 11.89
N PRO A 51 3.02 3.29 12.98
CA PRO A 51 3.90 4.47 12.91
C PRO A 51 5.02 4.35 11.85
N ASP A 52 5.63 3.17 11.75
CA ASP A 52 6.80 2.91 10.90
C ASP A 52 6.52 1.94 9.75
N SER A 53 5.31 1.41 9.62
CA SER A 53 4.97 0.53 8.51
C SER A 53 3.49 0.56 8.12
N ILE A 54 3.18 0.07 6.93
CA ILE A 54 1.82 -0.12 6.46
C ILE A 54 1.66 -1.49 5.82
N ARG A 55 0.55 -2.17 6.12
CA ARG A 55 0.20 -3.46 5.57
C ARG A 55 -0.87 -3.29 4.49
N ILE A 56 -0.55 -3.68 3.25
CA ILE A 56 -1.43 -3.54 2.09
C ILE A 56 -1.73 -4.92 1.51
N ALA A 57 -3.00 -5.22 1.30
CA ALA A 57 -3.47 -6.42 0.62
C ALA A 57 -3.78 -6.12 -0.85
N TYR A 58 -3.47 -7.08 -1.72
CA TYR A 58 -3.86 -7.10 -3.13
C TYR A 58 -4.18 -8.55 -3.50
N LYS A 59 -5.42 -8.81 -3.93
CA LYS A 59 -5.94 -10.16 -4.14
C LYS A 59 -5.67 -11.02 -2.89
N GLU A 60 -5.07 -12.19 -3.04
CA GLU A 60 -4.76 -13.11 -1.94
C GLU A 60 -3.40 -12.84 -1.29
N LYS A 61 -2.69 -11.78 -1.70
CA LYS A 61 -1.35 -11.46 -1.20
C LYS A 61 -1.41 -10.23 -0.30
N THR A 62 -0.58 -10.24 0.74
CA THR A 62 -0.37 -9.08 1.60
C THR A 62 1.12 -8.74 1.65
N LYS A 63 1.44 -7.45 1.66
CA LYS A 63 2.82 -6.98 1.80
C LYS A 63 2.89 -5.84 2.81
N VAL A 64 3.99 -5.81 3.56
CA VAL A 64 4.32 -4.74 4.50
C VAL A 64 5.32 -3.80 3.83
N PHE A 65 5.06 -2.51 3.91
CA PHE A 65 5.95 -1.44 3.46
C PHE A 65 6.40 -0.65 4.66
N PHE A 66 7.71 -0.48 4.82
CA PHE A 66 8.29 0.27 5.93
C PHE A 66 8.44 1.74 5.56
N LYS A 67 8.43 2.60 6.58
CA LYS A 67 8.68 4.02 6.45
C LYS A 67 10.06 4.22 5.86
N ASN A 68 10.16 5.04 4.80
CA ASN A 68 11.46 5.40 4.26
C ASN A 68 12.15 6.31 5.28
N ARG A 69 13.35 5.92 5.71
CA ARG A 69 14.13 6.60 6.75
C ARG A 69 14.71 7.91 6.21
#